data_AF-A0A0D3KUW3-F1
#
_entry.id   AF-A0A0D3KUW3-F1
#
_cell.length_a   1.000
_cell.length_b   1.000
_cell.length_c   1.000
_cell.angle_alpha   90.00
_cell.angle_beta   90.00
_cell.angle_gamma   90.00
#
_symmetry.space_group_name_H-M   'P 1'
#
loop_
_entity.id
_entity.type
_entity.pdbx_description
1 polymer ?
#
loop_
_entity_poly.entity_id
_entity_poly.type
_entity_poly.pdbx_seq_one_letter_code
_entity_poly.pdbx_strand_id
1 'polypeptide(L)'
;MATTSLSASQEYRFEVAAGAVVTLRLTSGSAEMFGAELAPQRPYAFTGPTHEAVYTWHGCTFELDGGCQHAYVASETPMDAYLRLHTDLDARRAAARQADTHGPRVIVAGGAGSGKAALCRMLANWAARRGDGPLLVELDPLHQRHGDRVAAGRSASPAEAALHYRHVTERLGEAVRRRGEEHAGTRHSGFVASGCSWVDGGGYDALAGQISELAVDVCVVIGDDRLHSQLLSLAPSLASKLEVLKLPRSGGAR
;
A
#
# COMPACT_ATOMS: atom_id res chain seq x y z
N MET A 1 -22.94 20.02 6.85
CA MET A 1 -22.32 19.07 7.80
C MET A 1 -23.27 17.93 8.16
N ALA A 2 -22.95 16.71 7.76
CA ALA A 2 -23.66 15.49 8.11
C ALA A 2 -22.83 14.69 9.14
N THR A 3 -23.47 14.26 10.22
CA THR A 3 -22.83 13.44 11.26
C THR A 3 -22.97 11.96 10.93
N THR A 4 -21.87 11.22 10.98
CA THR A 4 -21.82 9.77 10.74
C THR A 4 -21.17 9.07 11.92
N SER A 5 -21.74 7.94 12.34
CA SER A 5 -21.16 7.08 13.38
C SER A 5 -20.84 5.71 12.81
N LEU A 6 -19.68 5.17 13.18
CA LEU A 6 -19.21 3.84 12.84
C LEU A 6 -19.07 3.00 14.09
N SER A 7 -19.50 1.75 14.01
CA SER A 7 -19.21 0.72 15.01
C SER A 7 -17.80 0.18 14.82
N ALA A 8 -17.30 -0.57 15.80
CA ALA A 8 -16.01 -1.25 15.71
C ALA A 8 -15.90 -2.09 14.43
N SER A 9 -14.72 -2.05 13.81
CA SER A 9 -14.36 -2.76 12.57
C SER A 9 -15.14 -2.39 11.32
N GLN A 10 -15.83 -1.23 11.32
CA GLN A 10 -16.46 -0.66 10.12
C GLN A 10 -15.57 0.37 9.44
N GLU A 11 -15.78 0.55 8.14
CA GLU A 11 -15.27 1.69 7.38
C GLU A 11 -16.37 2.46 6.68
N TYR A 12 -16.21 3.79 6.63
CA TYR A 12 -16.98 4.66 5.76
C TYR A 12 -16.19 4.92 4.48
N ARG A 13 -16.74 4.51 3.34
CA ARG A 13 -16.15 4.73 2.01
C ARG A 13 -16.89 5.86 1.33
N PHE A 14 -16.16 6.79 0.72
CA PHE A 14 -16.76 7.90 -0.02
C PHE A 14 -15.87 8.32 -1.18
N GLU A 15 -16.49 8.90 -2.20
CA GLU A 15 -15.82 9.47 -3.36
C GLU A 15 -15.96 10.99 -3.35
N VAL A 16 -14.87 11.68 -3.64
CA VAL A 16 -14.85 13.12 -3.86
C VAL A 16 -14.75 13.34 -5.36
N ALA A 17 -15.77 13.96 -5.94
CA ALA A 17 -15.81 14.23 -7.38
C ALA A 17 -14.72 15.21 -7.81
N ALA A 18 -14.32 15.17 -9.09
CA ALA A 18 -13.36 16.12 -9.64
C ALA A 18 -13.80 17.58 -9.40
N GLY A 19 -12.92 18.37 -8.77
CA GLY A 19 -13.18 19.77 -8.44
C GLY A 19 -14.06 20.00 -7.20
N ALA A 20 -14.58 18.94 -6.57
CA ALA A 20 -15.26 19.02 -5.28
C ALA A 20 -14.27 18.98 -4.12
N VAL A 21 -14.69 19.52 -2.97
CA VAL A 21 -13.97 19.43 -1.70
C VAL A 21 -14.88 18.84 -0.64
N VAL A 22 -14.39 17.83 0.07
CA VAL A 22 -15.04 17.25 1.24
C VAL A 22 -14.15 17.47 2.45
N THR A 23 -14.71 17.97 3.54
CA THR A 23 -14.00 18.15 4.82
C THR A 23 -14.52 17.16 5.85
N LEU A 24 -13.62 16.38 6.44
CA LEU A 24 -13.92 15.45 7.53
C LEU A 24 -13.37 15.98 8.86
N ARG A 25 -14.13 15.83 9.94
CA ARG A 25 -13.67 16.12 11.31
C ARG A 25 -14.10 15.01 12.26
N LEU A 26 -13.14 14.33 12.90
CA LEU A 26 -13.42 13.35 13.94
C LEU A 26 -13.94 14.07 15.20
N THR A 27 -15.13 13.72 15.68
CA THR A 27 -15.74 14.38 16.84
C THR A 27 -15.69 13.53 18.10
N SER A 28 -15.69 12.20 17.98
CA SER A 28 -15.61 11.26 19.10
C SER A 28 -15.01 9.91 18.66
N GLY A 29 -14.42 9.19 19.61
CA GLY A 29 -13.78 7.88 19.39
C GLY A 29 -12.44 7.98 18.67
N SER A 30 -12.06 6.90 17.98
CA SER A 30 -10.79 6.80 17.25
C SER A 30 -11.03 6.29 15.84
N ALA A 31 -10.38 6.89 14.84
CA ALA A 31 -10.48 6.47 13.46
C ALA A 31 -9.15 6.69 12.73
N GLU A 32 -8.94 5.96 11.64
CA GLU A 32 -7.76 6.07 10.79
C GLU A 32 -8.13 6.09 9.31
N MET A 33 -7.32 6.79 8.52
CA MET A 33 -7.39 6.77 7.06
C MET A 33 -6.09 6.18 6.53
N PHE A 34 -6.18 5.00 5.91
CA PHE A 34 -5.04 4.23 5.42
C PHE A 34 -3.91 4.10 6.47
N GLY A 35 -4.28 3.78 7.72
CA GLY A 35 -3.35 3.59 8.84
C GLY A 35 -2.87 4.87 9.52
N ALA A 36 -3.19 6.05 8.99
CA ALA A 36 -2.92 7.34 9.65
C ALA A 36 -4.07 7.71 10.58
N GLU A 37 -3.76 7.88 11.86
CA GLU A 37 -4.74 8.21 12.89
C GLU A 37 -5.28 9.65 12.72
N LEU A 38 -6.60 9.80 12.83
CA LEU A 38 -7.26 11.09 12.76
C LEU A 38 -7.23 11.78 14.12
N ALA A 39 -6.72 13.00 14.15
CA ALA A 39 -6.69 13.81 15.36
C ALA A 39 -8.11 14.30 15.69
N PRO A 40 -8.57 14.18 16.95
CA PRO A 40 -9.87 14.71 17.36
C PRO A 40 -9.98 16.20 17.05
N GLN A 41 -11.16 16.62 16.58
CA GLN A 41 -11.53 18.00 16.29
C GLN A 41 -10.72 18.68 15.16
N ARG A 42 -9.77 17.98 14.54
CA ARG A 42 -9.01 18.51 13.41
C ARG A 42 -9.78 18.33 12.10
N PRO A 43 -9.97 19.39 11.29
CA PRO A 43 -10.54 19.25 9.96
C PRO A 43 -9.50 18.75 8.95
N TYR A 44 -9.93 17.83 8.09
CA TYR A 44 -9.15 17.27 6.97
C TYR A 44 -9.92 17.50 5.68
N ALA A 45 -9.34 18.25 4.74
CA ALA A 45 -9.95 18.54 3.45
C ALA A 45 -9.39 17.63 2.35
N PHE A 46 -10.27 17.04 1.56
CA PHE A 46 -9.97 16.17 0.43
C PHE A 46 -10.47 16.85 -0.85
N THR A 47 -9.62 16.96 -1.86
CA THR A 47 -9.97 17.56 -3.16
C THR A 47 -9.98 16.49 -4.22
N GLY A 48 -11.13 16.30 -4.87
CA GLY A 48 -11.31 15.22 -5.83
C GLY A 48 -10.62 15.46 -7.18
N PRO A 49 -10.47 14.42 -8.02
CA PRO A 49 -11.11 13.10 -7.87
C PRO A 49 -10.35 12.17 -6.92
N THR A 50 -10.99 11.70 -5.84
CA THR A 50 -10.39 10.73 -4.91
C THR A 50 -11.41 9.74 -4.34
N HIS A 51 -10.93 8.56 -3.96
CA HIS A 51 -11.68 7.58 -3.19
C HIS A 51 -11.05 7.45 -1.81
N GLU A 52 -11.82 7.74 -0.78
CA GLU A 52 -11.36 7.80 0.60
C GLU A 52 -12.07 6.75 1.45
N ALA A 53 -11.38 6.28 2.48
CA ALA A 53 -11.94 5.36 3.46
C ALA A 53 -11.50 5.76 4.87
N VAL A 54 -12.48 5.84 5.77
CA VAL A 54 -12.28 6.09 7.21
C VAL A 54 -12.63 4.82 7.94
N TYR A 55 -11.65 4.18 8.55
CA TYR A 55 -11.82 2.94 9.28
C TYR A 55 -11.74 3.19 10.79
N THR A 56 -12.46 2.40 11.60
CA THR A 56 -12.32 2.42 13.05
C THR A 56 -12.20 1.02 13.64
N TRP A 57 -11.23 0.85 14.54
CA TRP A 57 -11.05 -0.39 15.31
C TRP A 57 -12.04 -0.52 16.48
N HIS A 58 -12.51 0.60 17.03
CA HIS A 58 -13.22 0.62 18.32
C HIS A 58 -14.56 1.39 18.28
N GLY A 59 -14.87 2.02 17.16
CA GLY A 59 -16.02 2.91 17.00
C GLY A 59 -15.61 4.38 17.02
N CYS A 60 -16.32 5.18 16.23
CA CYS A 60 -16.10 6.61 16.14
C CYS A 60 -17.35 7.37 15.65
N THR A 61 -17.35 8.68 15.89
CA THR A 61 -18.27 9.62 15.26
C THR A 61 -17.46 10.73 14.60
N PHE A 62 -17.83 11.10 13.38
CA PHE A 62 -17.23 12.20 12.65
C PHE A 62 -18.29 12.99 11.89
N GLU A 63 -17.92 14.20 11.51
CA GLU A 63 -18.73 15.08 10.67
C GLU A 63 -18.08 15.20 9.29
N LEU A 64 -18.93 15.21 8.26
CA LEU A 64 -18.55 15.47 6.88
C LEU A 64 -19.23 16.72 6.37
N ASP A 65 -18.47 17.57 5.68
CA ASP A 65 -18.96 18.73 4.97
C ASP A 65 -18.58 18.69 3.49
N GLY A 66 -19.50 19.06 2.60
CA GLY A 66 -19.32 18.93 1.16
C GLY A 66 -20.07 17.73 0.54
N GLY A 67 -20.21 17.73 -0.78
CA GLY A 67 -20.92 16.70 -1.53
C GLY A 67 -20.04 15.48 -1.77
N CYS A 68 -20.31 14.39 -1.06
CA CYS A 68 -19.72 13.08 -1.35
C CYS A 68 -20.51 12.38 -2.46
N GLN A 69 -19.83 11.77 -3.41
CA GLN A 69 -20.43 10.79 -4.32
C GLN A 69 -20.26 9.38 -3.73
N HIS A 70 -21.24 8.51 -3.98
CA HIS A 70 -21.18 7.08 -3.62
C HIS A 70 -20.65 6.77 -2.20
N ALA A 71 -21.27 7.37 -1.17
CA ALA A 71 -20.84 7.20 0.21
C ALA A 71 -21.65 6.14 0.96
N TYR A 72 -20.98 5.20 1.63
CA TYR A 72 -21.63 4.10 2.36
C TYR A 72 -20.74 3.52 3.46
N VAL A 73 -21.37 2.87 4.45
CA VAL A 73 -20.68 2.11 5.50
C VAL A 73 -20.47 0.67 5.02
N ALA A 74 -19.26 0.15 5.17
CA ALA A 74 -18.91 -1.24 4.94
C ALA A 74 -18.49 -1.91 6.26
N SER A 75 -19.08 -3.06 6.55
CA SER A 75 -18.73 -3.89 7.72
C SER A 75 -17.76 -5.02 7.36
N GLU A 76 -17.69 -5.41 6.09
CA GLU A 76 -16.75 -6.42 5.60
C GLU A 76 -15.48 -5.72 5.10
N THR A 77 -14.39 -5.92 5.83
CA THR A 77 -13.09 -5.30 5.55
C THR A 77 -11.97 -6.31 5.69
N PRO A 78 -10.89 -6.19 4.91
CA PRO A 78 -9.71 -7.05 5.03
C PRO A 78 -8.74 -6.60 6.14
N MET A 79 -9.14 -5.64 6.98
CA MET A 79 -8.23 -4.91 7.86
C MET A 79 -7.53 -5.78 8.89
N ASP A 80 -8.20 -6.81 9.43
CA ASP A 80 -7.57 -7.77 10.34
C ASP A 80 -6.43 -8.55 9.66
N ALA A 81 -6.60 -8.93 8.38
CA ALA A 81 -5.56 -9.62 7.63
C ALA A 81 -4.36 -8.70 7.37
N TYR A 82 -4.63 -7.42 7.09
CA TYR A 82 -3.60 -6.41 6.87
C TYR A 82 -2.81 -6.10 8.15
N LEU A 83 -3.50 -6.01 9.29
CA LEU A 83 -2.88 -5.79 10.60
C LEU A 83 -2.04 -7.00 11.05
N ARG A 84 -2.49 -8.23 10.76
CA ARG A 84 -1.69 -9.45 11.01
C ARG A 84 -0.39 -9.44 10.22
N LEU A 85 -0.44 -9.08 8.93
CA LEU A 85 0.78 -8.90 8.13
C LEU A 85 1.70 -7.85 8.76
N HIS A 86 1.16 -6.69 9.15
CA HIS A 86 1.97 -5.65 9.81
C HIS A 86 2.66 -6.17 11.07
N THR A 87 1.94 -6.91 11.92
CA THR A 87 2.47 -7.45 13.18
C THR A 87 3.63 -8.42 12.94
N ASP A 88 3.51 -9.29 11.93
CA ASP A 88 4.61 -10.17 11.51
C ASP A 88 5.81 -9.39 10.99
N LEU A 89 5.59 -8.38 10.14
CA LEU A 89 6.67 -7.51 9.64
C LEU A 89 7.35 -6.71 10.77
N ASP A 90 6.60 -6.27 11.79
CA ASP A 90 7.14 -5.59 12.98
C ASP A 90 8.09 -6.52 13.76
N ALA A 91 7.71 -7.79 13.93
CA ALA A 91 8.57 -8.80 14.55
C ALA A 91 9.86 -9.04 13.72
N ARG A 92 9.76 -9.10 12.39
CA ARG A 92 10.93 -9.22 11.50
C ARG A 92 11.86 -8.01 11.60
N ARG A 93 11.33 -6.80 11.69
CA ARG A 93 12.14 -5.57 11.93
C ARG A 93 12.85 -5.62 13.28
N ALA A 94 12.15 -6.04 14.34
CA ALA A 94 12.74 -6.20 15.66
C ALA A 94 13.90 -7.21 15.65
N ALA A 95 13.72 -8.37 15.01
CA ALA A 95 14.78 -9.36 14.83
C ALA A 95 15.96 -8.82 14.02
N ALA A 96 15.69 -8.08 12.93
CA ALA A 96 16.71 -7.45 12.11
C ALA A 96 17.54 -6.42 12.88
N ARG A 97 16.91 -5.61 13.75
CA ARG A 97 17.61 -4.69 14.66
C ARG A 97 18.56 -5.42 15.61
N GLN A 98 18.10 -6.54 16.18
CA GLN A 98 18.89 -7.32 17.13
C GLN A 98 20.08 -8.02 16.46
N ALA A 99 19.89 -8.50 15.23
CA ALA A 99 20.92 -9.20 14.46
C ALA A 99 21.80 -8.27 13.60
N ASP A 100 21.52 -6.96 13.60
CA ASP A 100 22.08 -5.96 12.69
C ASP A 100 22.00 -6.36 11.19
N THR A 101 20.86 -6.91 10.77
CA THR A 101 20.60 -7.30 9.39
C THR A 101 19.59 -6.36 8.72
N HIS A 102 19.28 -6.59 7.44
CA HIS A 102 18.18 -5.88 6.79
C HIS A 102 16.83 -6.29 7.39
N GLY A 103 15.92 -5.33 7.49
CA GLY A 103 14.51 -5.54 7.75
C GLY A 103 13.79 -6.18 6.56
N PRO A 104 12.49 -6.46 6.70
CA PRO A 104 11.73 -7.11 5.65
C PRO A 104 11.63 -6.24 4.39
N ARG A 105 11.91 -6.85 3.24
CA ARG A 105 11.80 -6.26 1.91
C ARG A 105 10.53 -6.77 1.25
N VAL A 106 9.47 -5.97 1.29
CA VAL A 106 8.12 -6.39 0.93
C VAL A 106 7.74 -5.81 -0.44
N ILE A 107 7.18 -6.62 -1.33
CA ILE A 107 6.48 -6.15 -2.52
C ILE A 107 5.01 -6.58 -2.50
N VAL A 108 4.13 -5.67 -2.87
CA VAL A 108 2.70 -5.93 -3.00
C VAL A 108 2.33 -6.03 -4.48
N ALA A 109 1.76 -7.15 -4.89
CA ALA A 109 1.41 -7.48 -6.26
C ALA A 109 -0.11 -7.70 -6.42
N GLY A 110 -0.60 -7.50 -7.64
CA GLY A 110 -2.01 -7.62 -8.00
C GLY A 110 -2.40 -6.66 -9.12
N GLY A 111 -3.55 -6.92 -9.76
CA GLY A 111 -4.04 -6.12 -10.88
C GLY A 111 -4.28 -4.63 -10.55
N ALA A 112 -4.59 -3.84 -11.58
CA ALA A 112 -4.97 -2.44 -11.42
C ALA A 112 -6.18 -2.30 -10.46
N GLY A 113 -6.17 -1.28 -9.60
CA GLY A 113 -7.25 -1.01 -8.65
C GLY A 113 -7.40 -2.03 -7.50
N SER A 114 -6.47 -2.98 -7.34
CA SER A 114 -6.53 -3.99 -6.27
C SER A 114 -6.27 -3.44 -4.86
N GLY A 115 -5.75 -2.21 -4.73
CA GLY A 115 -5.47 -1.58 -3.44
C GLY A 115 -4.01 -1.72 -2.96
N LYS A 116 -3.08 -2.06 -3.85
CA LYS A 116 -1.64 -2.20 -3.54
C LYS A 116 -1.06 -0.99 -2.81
N ALA A 117 -1.23 0.21 -3.39
CA ALA A 117 -0.72 1.45 -2.83
C ALA A 117 -1.36 1.78 -1.46
N ALA A 118 -2.67 1.51 -1.31
CA ALA A 118 -3.35 1.68 -0.02
C ALA A 118 -2.77 0.74 1.05
N LEU A 119 -2.52 -0.53 0.73
CA LEU A 119 -1.86 -1.47 1.63
C LEU A 119 -0.43 -1.02 1.98
N CYS A 120 0.35 -0.60 0.98
CA CYS A 120 1.71 -0.10 1.21
C CYS A 120 1.70 1.11 2.16
N ARG A 121 0.76 2.04 1.98
CA ARG A 121 0.56 3.22 2.84
C ARG A 121 0.15 2.82 4.26
N MET A 122 -0.77 1.87 4.42
CA MET A 122 -1.16 1.33 5.73
C MET A 122 0.02 0.72 6.47
N LEU A 123 0.78 -0.16 5.81
CA LEU A 123 1.96 -0.80 6.39
C LEU A 123 3.03 0.22 6.82
N ALA A 124 3.26 1.25 6.00
CA ALA A 124 4.20 2.32 6.31
C ALA A 124 3.73 3.18 7.50
N ASN A 125 2.46 3.59 7.53
CA ASN A 125 1.90 4.39 8.61
C ASN A 125 1.88 3.62 9.94
N TRP A 126 1.50 2.35 9.93
CA TRP A 126 1.56 1.52 11.14
C TRP A 126 3.00 1.31 11.60
N ALA A 127 3.96 1.09 10.70
CA ALA A 127 5.38 1.03 11.08
C ALA A 127 5.87 2.34 11.72
N ALA A 128 5.47 3.49 11.18
CA ALA A 128 5.79 4.80 11.76
C ALA A 128 5.25 4.94 13.19
N ARG A 129 4.05 4.42 13.48
CA ARG A 129 3.49 4.38 14.85
C ARG A 129 4.30 3.52 15.81
N ARG A 130 5.08 2.56 15.31
CA ARG A 130 6.00 1.71 16.08
C ARG A 130 7.42 2.30 16.18
N GLY A 131 7.67 3.47 15.60
CA GLY A 131 8.99 4.10 15.56
C GLY A 131 9.89 3.58 14.43
N ASP A 132 9.35 2.81 13.49
CA ASP A 132 10.05 2.32 12.30
C ASP A 132 9.76 3.19 11.08
N GLY A 133 10.71 3.23 10.14
CA GLY A 133 10.60 4.03 8.92
C GLY A 133 10.98 3.23 7.68
N PRO A 134 10.15 2.25 7.24
CA PRO A 134 10.43 1.52 6.01
C PRO A 134 10.39 2.47 4.81
N LEU A 135 11.26 2.23 3.82
CA LEU A 135 11.19 2.97 2.56
C LEU A 135 9.91 2.60 1.82
N LEU A 136 9.16 3.60 1.35
CA LEU A 136 8.03 3.39 0.46
C LEU A 136 8.52 3.49 -1.00
N VAL A 137 8.39 2.39 -1.74
CA VAL A 137 8.88 2.27 -3.12
C VAL A 137 7.68 2.14 -4.05
N GLU A 138 7.63 2.95 -5.11
CA GLU A 138 6.59 2.85 -6.14
C GLU A 138 7.21 2.35 -7.44
N LEU A 139 6.75 1.19 -7.91
CA LEU A 139 7.22 0.58 -9.15
C LEU A 139 6.15 0.61 -10.23
N ASP A 140 4.89 0.93 -9.92
CA ASP A 140 3.85 1.02 -10.94
C ASP A 140 3.89 2.39 -11.65
N PRO A 141 4.32 2.46 -12.92
CA PRO A 141 4.36 3.71 -13.67
C PRO A 141 2.96 4.29 -13.94
N LEU A 142 1.89 3.53 -13.75
CA LEU A 142 0.51 4.03 -13.87
C LEU A 142 -0.05 4.54 -12.55
N HIS A 143 0.65 4.37 -11.43
CA HIS A 143 0.13 4.82 -10.15
C HIS A 143 0.06 6.35 -10.13
N GLN A 144 -1.17 6.86 -10.11
CA GLN A 144 -1.44 8.29 -10.01
C GLN A 144 -1.35 8.70 -8.54
N ARG A 145 -0.46 9.64 -8.21
CA ARG A 145 -0.46 10.24 -6.87
C ARG A 145 -1.53 11.31 -6.79
N HIS A 146 -2.03 11.52 -5.57
CA HIS A 146 -2.96 12.60 -5.26
C HIS A 146 -2.35 13.96 -5.66
N GLY A 147 -2.92 14.61 -6.69
CA GLY A 147 -2.49 15.91 -7.22
C GLY A 147 -1.65 15.87 -8.50
N ASP A 148 -1.25 14.69 -8.99
CA ASP A 148 -0.50 14.59 -10.23
C ASP A 148 -1.42 14.77 -11.45
N ARG A 149 -1.24 15.88 -12.17
CA ARG A 149 -1.80 16.05 -13.52
C ARG A 149 -0.80 15.50 -14.54
N VAL A 150 -0.82 14.19 -14.78
CA VAL A 150 -0.09 13.65 -15.94
C VAL A 150 -0.95 13.83 -17.18
N ALA A 151 -0.42 14.51 -18.19
CA ALA A 151 -1.05 14.61 -19.49
C ALA A 151 -1.32 13.19 -20.04
N ALA A 152 -2.58 12.87 -20.28
CA ALA A 152 -2.98 11.66 -20.98
C ALA A 152 -2.22 11.61 -22.31
N GLY A 153 -1.26 10.68 -22.46
CA GLY A 153 -0.50 10.63 -23.71
C GLY A 153 0.67 9.67 -23.81
N ARG A 154 1.26 9.16 -22.72
CA ARG A 154 2.32 8.14 -22.83
C ARG A 154 2.32 7.20 -21.63
N SER A 155 1.61 6.07 -21.75
CA SER A 155 1.82 4.94 -20.86
C SER A 155 2.18 3.72 -21.69
N ALA A 156 3.48 3.58 -22.01
CA ALA A 156 3.98 2.31 -22.48
C ALA A 156 3.94 1.33 -21.29
N SER A 157 3.29 0.20 -21.45
CA SER A 157 3.36 -0.88 -20.48
C SER A 157 4.83 -1.30 -20.23
N PRO A 158 5.16 -1.88 -19.07
CA PRO A 158 6.47 -2.49 -18.84
C PRO A 158 6.87 -3.46 -19.96
N ALA A 159 5.92 -4.09 -20.66
CA ALA A 159 6.21 -4.93 -21.81
C ALA A 159 6.67 -4.12 -23.05
N GLU A 160 6.07 -2.97 -23.33
CA GLU A 160 6.42 -2.11 -24.46
C GLU A 160 7.76 -1.39 -24.26
N ALA A 161 8.18 -1.18 -23.00
CA ALA A 161 9.43 -0.51 -22.64
C ALA A 161 10.30 -1.34 -21.69
N ALA A 162 10.33 -2.67 -21.87
CA ALA A 162 10.92 -3.62 -20.92
C ALA A 162 12.38 -3.33 -20.51
N LEU A 163 13.22 -2.97 -21.48
CA LEU A 163 14.63 -2.62 -21.21
C LEU A 163 14.74 -1.36 -20.35
N HIS A 164 13.94 -0.33 -20.66
CA HIS A 164 13.93 0.91 -19.89
C HIS A 164 13.39 0.67 -18.48
N TYR A 165 12.29 -0.08 -18.36
CA TYR A 165 11.68 -0.41 -17.09
C TYR A 165 12.60 -1.21 -16.17
N ARG A 166 13.30 -2.21 -16.73
CA ARG A 166 14.31 -2.99 -16.02
C ARG A 166 15.45 -2.08 -15.54
N HIS A 167 16.01 -1.25 -16.41
CA HIS A 167 17.10 -0.35 -16.05
C HIS A 167 16.71 0.62 -14.92
N VAL A 168 15.50 1.19 -14.96
CA VAL A 168 15.00 2.07 -13.89
C VAL A 168 14.83 1.30 -12.57
N THR A 169 14.34 0.06 -12.63
CA THR A 169 14.19 -0.81 -11.45
C THR A 169 15.54 -1.14 -10.81
N GLU A 170 16.55 -1.48 -11.62
CA GLU A 170 17.94 -1.71 -11.18
C GLU A 170 18.53 -0.47 -10.48
N ARG A 171 18.41 0.70 -11.13
CA ARG A 171 18.86 1.98 -10.58
C ARG A 171 18.21 2.31 -9.24
N LEU A 172 16.92 2.01 -9.10
CA LEU A 172 16.15 2.22 -7.88
C LEU A 172 16.58 1.23 -6.78
N GLY A 173 16.79 -0.03 -7.12
CA GLY A 173 17.32 -1.04 -6.20
C GLY A 173 18.68 -0.66 -5.62
N GLU A 174 19.58 -0.14 -6.46
CA GLU A 174 20.86 0.39 -6.00
C GLU A 174 20.68 1.57 -5.02
N ALA A 175 19.78 2.50 -5.32
CA ALA A 175 19.52 3.64 -4.45
C ALA A 175 18.92 3.23 -3.08
N VAL A 176 18.00 2.26 -3.08
CA VAL A 176 17.40 1.68 -1.86
C VAL A 176 18.48 1.00 -1.01
N ARG A 177 19.35 0.20 -1.63
CA ARG A 177 20.45 -0.51 -0.94
C ARG A 177 21.43 0.47 -0.32
N ARG A 178 21.91 1.46 -1.10
CA ARG A 178 22.81 2.51 -0.62
C ARG A 178 22.22 3.26 0.59
N ARG A 179 20.92 3.57 0.55
CA ARG A 179 20.24 4.24 1.67
C ARG A 179 20.26 3.40 2.96
N GLY A 180 20.11 2.08 2.85
CA GLY A 180 20.22 1.16 4.00
C GLY A 180 21.66 1.01 4.50
N GLU A 181 22.65 1.08 3.63
CA GLU A 181 24.07 1.08 4.04
C GLU A 181 24.40 2.35 4.84
N GLU A 182 23.90 3.51 4.42
CA GLU A 182 24.10 4.81 5.08
C GLU A 182 23.34 4.95 6.41
N HIS A 183 22.16 4.33 6.54
CA HIS A 183 21.27 4.53 7.68
C HIS A 183 20.77 3.21 8.26
N ALA A 184 21.29 2.86 9.44
CA ALA A 184 20.90 1.64 10.16
C ALA A 184 19.39 1.56 10.44
N GLY A 185 18.75 2.65 10.87
CA GLY A 185 17.31 2.69 11.10
C GLY A 185 16.51 2.30 9.84
N THR A 186 16.86 2.87 8.69
CA THR A 186 16.24 2.51 7.41
C THR A 186 16.53 1.06 7.01
N ARG A 187 17.78 0.59 7.21
CA ARG A 187 18.15 -0.80 6.95
C ARG A 187 17.30 -1.77 7.74
N HIS A 188 17.16 -1.54 9.05
CA HIS A 188 16.43 -2.42 9.95
C HIS A 188 14.91 -2.34 9.72
N SER A 189 14.39 -1.19 9.28
CA SER A 189 12.98 -1.05 8.94
C SER A 189 12.60 -1.69 7.59
N GLY A 190 13.56 -1.87 6.68
CA GLY A 190 13.35 -2.47 5.36
C GLY A 190 12.58 -1.55 4.39
N PHE A 191 11.83 -2.14 3.46
CA PHE A 191 11.00 -1.38 2.52
C PHE A 191 9.66 -2.06 2.25
N VAL A 192 8.70 -1.27 1.77
CA VAL A 192 7.44 -1.74 1.22
C VAL A 192 7.26 -1.14 -0.17
N ALA A 193 7.11 -2.01 -1.17
CA ALA A 193 7.03 -1.65 -2.58
C ALA A 193 5.64 -1.95 -3.16
N SER A 194 5.07 -1.00 -3.89
CA SER A 194 3.94 -1.24 -4.78
C SER A 194 4.47 -1.76 -6.11
N GLY A 195 4.16 -3.01 -6.46
CA GLY A 195 4.55 -3.65 -7.72
C GLY A 195 3.69 -3.19 -8.89
N CYS A 196 4.11 -3.52 -10.12
CA CYS A 196 3.38 -3.11 -11.31
C CYS A 196 1.99 -3.76 -11.42
N SER A 197 1.02 -3.04 -12.00
CA SER A 197 -0.36 -3.54 -12.18
C SER A 197 -0.54 -4.57 -13.30
N TRP A 198 0.49 -4.84 -14.11
CA TRP A 198 0.44 -5.85 -15.16
C TRP A 198 0.83 -7.21 -14.60
N VAL A 199 -0.12 -8.14 -14.60
CA VAL A 199 0.04 -9.46 -13.98
C VAL A 199 0.06 -10.61 -14.99
N ASP A 200 -0.08 -10.30 -16.28
CA ASP A 200 -0.04 -11.26 -17.40
C ASP A 200 1.17 -11.01 -18.31
N GLY A 201 1.63 -12.07 -18.98
CA GLY A 201 2.68 -12.00 -20.01
C GLY A 201 3.94 -11.27 -19.54
N GLY A 202 4.40 -10.28 -20.31
CA GLY A 202 5.59 -9.51 -19.95
C GLY A 202 5.49 -8.70 -18.64
N GLY A 203 4.26 -8.46 -18.13
CA GLY A 203 4.07 -7.86 -16.80
C GLY A 203 4.47 -8.81 -15.67
N TYR A 204 4.17 -10.10 -15.84
CA TYR A 204 4.59 -11.13 -14.90
C TYR A 204 6.13 -11.24 -14.84
N ASP A 205 6.79 -11.22 -16.02
CA ASP A 205 8.26 -11.24 -16.09
C ASP A 205 8.88 -9.99 -15.46
N ALA A 206 8.22 -8.82 -15.62
CA ALA A 206 8.64 -7.59 -14.97
C ALA A 206 8.54 -7.68 -13.44
N LEU A 207 7.44 -8.22 -12.90
CA LEU A 207 7.25 -8.44 -11.47
C LEU A 207 8.29 -9.43 -10.90
N ALA A 208 8.56 -10.53 -11.61
CA ALA A 208 9.62 -11.46 -11.26
C ALA A 208 11.00 -10.77 -11.22
N GLY A 209 11.29 -9.93 -12.22
CA GLY A 209 12.50 -9.12 -12.26
C GLY A 209 12.62 -8.16 -11.07
N GLN A 210 11.52 -7.50 -10.68
CA GLN A 210 11.49 -6.63 -9.49
C GLN A 210 11.80 -7.40 -8.20
N ILE A 211 11.20 -8.57 -8.02
CA ILE A 211 11.41 -9.44 -6.86
C ILE A 211 12.89 -9.79 -6.73
N SER A 212 13.52 -10.20 -7.83
CA SER A 212 14.93 -10.59 -7.84
C SER A 212 15.87 -9.39 -7.62
N GLU A 213 15.69 -8.30 -8.36
CA GLU A 213 16.58 -7.13 -8.33
C GLU A 213 16.55 -6.40 -6.98
N LEU A 214 15.35 -6.26 -6.40
CA LEU A 214 15.19 -5.66 -5.08
C LEU A 214 15.46 -6.65 -3.94
N ALA A 215 15.77 -7.91 -4.28
CA ALA A 215 15.97 -9.02 -3.36
C ALA A 215 14.85 -9.09 -2.32
N VAL A 216 13.61 -9.13 -2.78
CA VAL A 216 12.39 -9.17 -1.95
C VAL A 216 12.38 -10.43 -1.08
N ASP A 217 12.00 -10.27 0.18
CA ASP A 217 11.81 -11.38 1.13
C ASP A 217 10.35 -11.83 1.22
N VAL A 218 9.41 -10.89 1.04
CA VAL A 218 7.96 -11.15 1.15
C VAL A 218 7.22 -10.56 -0.05
N CYS A 219 6.55 -11.40 -0.83
CA CYS A 219 5.64 -11.01 -1.90
C CYS A 219 4.19 -11.20 -1.47
N VAL A 220 3.43 -10.12 -1.41
CA VAL A 220 2.03 -10.11 -0.99
C VAL A 220 1.13 -9.95 -2.22
N VAL A 221 0.34 -10.95 -2.54
CA VAL A 221 -0.61 -10.93 -3.66
C VAL A 221 -2.01 -10.57 -3.17
N ILE A 222 -2.60 -9.51 -3.72
CA ILE A 222 -3.94 -9.05 -3.34
C ILE A 222 -4.99 -9.58 -4.31
N GLY A 223 -5.88 -10.45 -3.83
CA GLY A 223 -7.12 -10.83 -4.51
C GLY A 223 -6.96 -11.53 -5.86
N ASP A 224 -5.78 -12.07 -6.18
CA ASP A 224 -5.49 -12.73 -7.46
C ASP A 224 -4.91 -14.14 -7.24
N ASP A 225 -5.80 -15.13 -7.38
CA ASP A 225 -5.51 -16.55 -7.11
C ASP A 225 -4.55 -17.15 -8.14
N ARG A 226 -4.66 -16.70 -9.40
CA ARG A 226 -3.83 -17.16 -10.50
C ARG A 226 -2.41 -16.64 -10.33
N LEU A 227 -2.27 -15.33 -10.11
CA LEU A 227 -0.97 -14.71 -9.87
C LEU A 227 -0.29 -15.31 -8.64
N HIS A 228 -1.04 -15.50 -7.56
CA HIS A 228 -0.52 -16.13 -6.34
C HIS A 228 0.03 -17.53 -6.61
N SER A 229 -0.73 -18.38 -7.32
CA SER A 229 -0.30 -19.73 -7.66
C SER A 229 0.95 -19.74 -8.56
N GLN A 230 1.03 -18.82 -9.52
CA GLN A 230 2.19 -18.68 -10.41
C GLN A 230 3.44 -18.24 -9.63
N LEU A 231 3.33 -17.19 -8.81
CA LEU A 231 4.45 -16.69 -7.99
C LEU A 231 4.91 -17.72 -6.96
N LEU A 232 3.98 -18.45 -6.33
CA LEU A 232 4.33 -19.50 -5.39
C LEU A 232 5.14 -20.62 -6.06
N SER A 233 4.79 -20.97 -7.31
CA SER A 233 5.52 -21.96 -8.12
C SER A 233 6.94 -21.49 -8.49
N LEU A 234 7.10 -20.19 -8.80
CA LEU A 234 8.41 -19.62 -9.16
C LEU A 234 9.24 -19.14 -7.97
N ALA A 235 8.66 -19.02 -6.77
CA ALA A 235 9.38 -18.48 -5.61
C ALA A 235 10.74 -19.15 -5.35
N PRO A 236 10.89 -20.50 -5.46
CA PRO A 236 12.18 -21.15 -5.27
C PRO A 236 13.26 -20.74 -6.27
N SER A 237 12.89 -20.33 -7.49
CA SER A 237 13.84 -19.87 -8.52
C SER A 237 14.13 -18.37 -8.45
N LEU A 238 13.21 -17.58 -7.89
CA LEU A 238 13.38 -16.12 -7.75
C LEU A 238 14.29 -15.76 -6.58
N ALA A 239 14.06 -16.35 -5.40
CA ALA A 239 14.92 -16.14 -4.24
C ALA A 239 14.75 -17.24 -3.19
N SER A 240 15.86 -17.69 -2.61
CA SER A 240 15.92 -18.83 -1.68
C SER A 240 15.05 -18.72 -0.42
N LYS A 241 14.65 -17.50 -0.03
CA LYS A 241 13.85 -17.21 1.17
C LYS A 241 12.58 -16.41 0.86
N LEU A 242 12.16 -16.36 -0.41
CA LEU A 242 10.96 -15.61 -0.77
C LEU A 242 9.71 -16.28 -0.21
N GLU A 243 8.98 -15.54 0.61
CA GLU A 243 7.67 -15.93 1.09
C GLU A 243 6.60 -15.27 0.22
N VAL A 244 5.68 -16.08 -0.31
CA VAL A 244 4.54 -15.59 -1.10
C VAL A 244 3.27 -15.74 -0.27
N LEU A 245 2.62 -14.61 0.01
CA LEU A 245 1.41 -14.52 0.82
C LEU A 245 0.25 -14.03 -0.04
N LYS A 246 -0.96 -14.49 0.28
CA LYS A 246 -2.19 -13.99 -0.33
C LYS A 246 -3.01 -13.22 0.68
N LEU A 247 -3.48 -12.04 0.31
CA LEU A 247 -4.41 -11.24 1.09
C LEU A 247 -5.73 -10.98 0.34
N PRO A 248 -6.85 -10.86 1.06
CA PRO A 248 -8.12 -10.48 0.46
C PRO A 248 -8.07 -9.04 -0.04
N ARG A 249 -8.73 -8.77 -1.17
CA ARG A 249 -8.93 -7.42 -1.70
C ARG A 249 -10.02 -6.70 -0.89
N SER A 250 -9.85 -5.40 -0.63
CA SER A 250 -10.94 -4.57 -0.10
C SER A 250 -11.99 -4.32 -1.18
N GLY A 251 -13.27 -4.48 -0.83
CA GLY A 251 -14.38 -4.12 -1.73
C GLY A 251 -14.44 -2.63 -2.10
N GLY A 252 -13.71 -1.78 -1.38
CA GLY A 252 -13.58 -0.35 -1.67
C GLY A 252 -12.46 -0.01 -2.65
N ALA A 253 -11.57 -0.97 -2.96
CA ALA A 253 -10.43 -0.73 -3.84
C ALA A 253 -10.89 -0.62 -5.31
N ARG A 254 -10.56 0.50 -5.96
CA ARG A 254 -10.89 0.82 -7.35
C ARG A 254 -9.68 1.42 -8.06
#